data_AF-A0A0F2L5W3-F1
#
_entry.id   AF-A0A0F2L5W3-F1
#
_cell.length_a   1.000
_cell.length_b   1.000
_cell.length_c   1.000
_cell.angle_alpha   90.00
_cell.angle_beta   90.00
_cell.angle_gamma   90.00
#
_symmetry.space_group_name_H-M   'P 1'
#
loop_
_entity.id
_entity.type
_entity.pdbx_description
1 polymer ?
#
loop_
_entity_poly.entity_id
_entity_poly.type
_entity_poly.pdbx_seq_one_letter_code
_entity_poly.pdbx_strand_id
1 'polypeptide(L)'
;MDPKLRKTYTKCIREISRGLLADLVNDQYDYLMIDLASITYGIKNPREFLYNIRLAIDYNYLKPIIVFILDNSKPQHKKITKTRIKWLTDLSLNYELAEDEPAEIKAAKLCLEKGKCIVLSRDYDPLTIINEMLQPIKTSERAWIVRKITIDRTCLNDKR
;
A
#
# COMPACT_ATOMS: atom_id res chain seq x y z
N MET A 1 4.25 -14.64 0.36
CA MET A 1 5.15 -15.26 -0.65
C MET A 1 6.16 -16.24 -0.03
N ASP A 2 6.58 -17.29 -0.73
CA ASP A 2 7.68 -18.20 -0.32
C ASP A 2 9.01 -17.42 -0.12
N PRO A 3 9.79 -17.67 0.96
CA PRO A 3 11.03 -16.94 1.24
C PRO A 3 12.09 -16.98 0.12
N LYS A 4 12.23 -18.10 -0.60
CA LYS A 4 13.13 -18.21 -1.76
C LYS A 4 12.65 -17.34 -2.90
N LEU A 5 11.35 -17.36 -3.19
CA LEU A 5 10.74 -16.52 -4.20
C LEU A 5 10.93 -15.04 -3.86
N ARG A 6 10.74 -14.66 -2.59
CA ARG A 6 10.97 -13.31 -2.08
C ARG A 6 12.40 -12.83 -2.32
N LYS A 7 13.40 -13.70 -2.11
CA LYS A 7 14.82 -13.40 -2.37
C LYS A 7 15.14 -13.24 -3.85
N THR A 8 14.44 -13.96 -4.74
CA THR A 8 14.58 -13.79 -6.18
C THR A 8 13.90 -12.50 -6.65
N TYR A 9 12.68 -12.25 -6.19
CA TYR A 9 11.91 -11.04 -6.49
C TYR A 9 12.71 -9.79 -6.14
N THR A 10 13.25 -9.70 -4.92
CA THR A 10 14.02 -8.52 -4.49
C THR A 10 15.20 -8.17 -5.38
N LYS A 11 15.82 -9.16 -6.03
CA LYS A 11 16.94 -8.95 -6.96
C LYS A 11 16.52 -8.47 -8.35
N CYS A 12 15.24 -8.57 -8.68
CA CYS A 12 14.70 -8.16 -9.99
C CYS A 12 13.82 -6.91 -9.88
N ILE A 13 13.79 -6.27 -8.72
CA ILE A 13 13.07 -5.01 -8.55
C ILE A 13 13.91 -3.87 -9.10
N ARG A 14 13.25 -3.01 -9.86
CA ARG A 14 13.83 -1.76 -10.37
C ARG A 14 13.08 -0.59 -9.78
N GLU A 15 13.82 0.40 -9.30
CA GLU A 15 13.27 1.70 -8.92
C GLU A 15 13.06 2.53 -10.18
N ILE A 16 11.84 3.04 -10.36
CA ILE A 16 11.45 3.89 -11.49
C ILE A 16 11.64 5.36 -11.11
N SER A 17 11.19 5.72 -9.91
CA SER A 17 11.25 7.09 -9.41
C SER A 17 11.17 7.10 -7.88
N ARG A 18 11.46 8.27 -7.30
CA ARG A 18 11.43 8.53 -5.86
C ARG A 18 11.00 9.96 -5.61
N GLY A 19 10.21 10.19 -4.57
CA GLY A 19 9.72 11.52 -4.22
C GLY A 19 8.81 11.50 -3.01
N LEU A 20 8.11 12.62 -2.78
CA LEU A 20 7.01 12.65 -1.83
C LEU A 20 5.84 11.85 -2.39
N LEU A 21 5.04 11.25 -1.50
CA LEU A 21 3.85 10.49 -1.90
C LEU A 21 2.95 11.31 -2.82
N ALA A 22 2.63 12.55 -2.45
CA ALA A 22 1.78 13.45 -3.23
C ALA A 22 2.31 13.66 -4.66
N ASP A 23 3.61 13.94 -4.80
CA ASP A 23 4.24 14.19 -6.11
C ASP A 23 4.15 12.97 -7.04
N LEU A 24 4.16 11.77 -6.48
CA LEU A 24 4.12 10.52 -7.24
C LEU A 24 2.69 10.03 -7.53
N VAL A 25 1.68 10.52 -6.81
CA VAL A 25 0.29 10.04 -6.97
C VAL A 25 -0.66 11.06 -7.57
N ASN A 26 -0.48 12.33 -7.25
CA ASN A 26 -1.38 13.39 -7.69
C ASN A 26 -1.36 13.49 -9.21
N ASP A 27 -2.54 13.58 -9.81
CA ASP A 27 -2.77 13.73 -11.25
C ASP A 27 -2.31 12.52 -12.11
N GLN A 28 -1.61 11.55 -11.52
CA GLN A 28 -1.18 10.29 -12.16
C GLN A 28 -2.18 9.15 -11.91
N TYR A 29 -2.79 9.11 -10.73
CA TYR A 29 -3.70 8.05 -10.32
C TYR A 29 -5.00 8.62 -9.74
N ASP A 30 -6.11 7.94 -10.02
CA ASP A 30 -7.42 8.26 -9.46
C ASP A 30 -7.62 7.56 -8.11
N TYR A 31 -6.93 6.43 -7.89
CA TYR A 31 -7.00 5.63 -6.66
C TYR A 31 -5.63 5.32 -6.08
N LEU A 32 -5.53 5.37 -4.75
CA LEU A 32 -4.39 4.91 -3.97
C LEU A 32 -4.85 3.84 -2.98
N MET A 33 -4.44 2.59 -3.24
CA MET A 33 -4.74 1.46 -2.36
C MET A 33 -3.62 1.30 -1.33
N ILE A 34 -3.93 1.37 -0.04
CA ILE A 34 -2.92 1.29 1.02
C ILE A 34 -3.13 -0.01 1.80
N ASP A 35 -2.15 -0.91 1.75
CA ASP A 35 -2.08 -2.03 2.68
C ASP A 35 -1.73 -1.52 4.08
N LEU A 36 -2.75 -1.38 4.93
CA LEU A 36 -2.61 -0.66 6.20
C LEU A 36 -1.70 -1.39 7.19
N ALA A 37 -1.75 -2.73 7.20
CA ALA A 37 -1.01 -3.53 8.17
C ALA A 37 0.51 -3.38 7.94
N SER A 38 0.97 -3.50 6.69
CA SER A 38 2.39 -3.38 6.38
C SER A 38 2.92 -1.97 6.64
N ILE A 39 2.12 -0.92 6.39
CA ILE A 39 2.53 0.45 6.64
C ILE A 39 2.59 0.75 8.14
N THR A 40 1.56 0.38 8.90
CA THR A 40 1.47 0.72 10.33
C THR A 40 2.42 -0.08 11.21
N TYR A 41 2.91 -1.24 10.78
CA TYR A 41 3.89 -2.02 11.53
C TYR A 41 5.17 -1.24 11.85
N GLY A 42 5.61 -0.35 10.95
CA GLY A 42 6.83 0.43 11.15
C GLY A 42 6.61 1.87 11.59
N ILE A 43 5.46 2.18 12.20
CA ILE A 43 5.10 3.52 12.65
C ILE A 43 4.76 3.47 14.14
N LYS A 44 5.35 4.39 14.92
CA LYS A 44 5.15 4.45 16.37
C LYS A 44 3.70 4.74 16.76
N ASN A 45 3.05 5.65 16.03
CA ASN A 45 1.64 6.03 16.25
C ASN A 45 0.78 5.84 14.99
N PRO A 46 0.22 4.64 14.77
CA PRO A 46 -0.63 4.36 13.61
C PRO A 46 -1.90 5.22 13.53
N ARG A 47 -2.40 5.76 14.64
CA ARG A 47 -3.63 6.59 14.63
C ARG A 47 -3.34 8.00 14.12
N GLU A 48 -2.23 8.59 14.56
CA GLU A 48 -1.77 9.89 14.08
C GLU A 48 -1.44 9.85 12.59
N PHE A 49 -0.87 8.74 12.12
CA PHE A 49 -0.71 8.49 10.69
C PHE A 49 -2.02 8.62 9.90
N LEU A 50 -3.12 8.00 10.38
CA LEU A 50 -4.42 8.08 9.72
C LEU A 50 -4.98 9.51 9.77
N TYR A 51 -4.79 10.20 10.90
CA TYR A 51 -5.18 11.59 11.05
C TYR A 51 -4.45 12.49 10.05
N ASN A 52 -3.14 12.30 9.85
CA ASN A 52 -2.36 13.08 8.88
C ASN A 52 -2.76 12.78 7.44
N ILE A 53 -3.13 11.53 7.11
CA ILE A 53 -3.75 11.23 5.81
C ILE A 53 -5.07 11.97 5.66
N ARG A 54 -5.93 11.97 6.69
CA ARG A 54 -7.20 12.69 6.64
C ARG A 54 -6.99 14.18 6.39
N LEU A 55 -6.07 14.82 7.12
CA LEU A 55 -5.70 16.22 6.90
C LEU A 55 -5.17 16.45 5.47
N ALA A 56 -4.32 15.55 4.97
CA ALA A 56 -3.79 15.67 3.62
C ALA A 56 -4.89 15.60 2.54
N ILE A 57 -5.94 14.80 2.75
CA ILE A 57 -7.13 14.79 1.88
C ILE A 57 -7.90 16.10 2.02
N ASP A 58 -8.16 16.56 3.25
CA ASP A 58 -8.95 17.77 3.53
C ASP A 58 -8.34 19.05 2.95
N TYR A 59 -7.01 19.15 2.99
CA TYR A 59 -6.27 20.26 2.39
C TYR A 59 -5.91 20.04 0.91
N ASN A 60 -6.47 19.01 0.27
CA ASN A 60 -6.24 18.67 -1.13
C ASN A 60 -4.76 18.43 -1.49
N TYR A 61 -3.95 18.02 -0.50
CA TYR A 61 -2.55 17.67 -0.67
C TYR A 61 -2.39 16.25 -1.25
N LEU A 62 -3.30 15.33 -0.90
CA LEU A 62 -3.46 14.03 -1.54
C LEU A 62 -4.79 13.99 -2.27
N LYS A 63 -4.73 13.97 -3.61
CA LYS A 63 -5.89 14.03 -4.50
C LYS A 63 -6.58 12.69 -4.80
N PRO A 64 -5.86 11.55 -4.93
CA PRO A 64 -6.52 10.29 -5.28
C PRO A 64 -7.51 9.84 -4.20
N ILE A 65 -8.50 9.04 -4.60
CA ILE A 65 -9.36 8.34 -3.64
C ILE A 65 -8.50 7.30 -2.92
N ILE A 66 -8.28 7.53 -1.62
CA ILE A 66 -7.51 6.62 -0.78
C ILE A 66 -8.43 5.54 -0.23
N VAL A 67 -8.04 4.27 -0.40
CA VAL A 67 -8.74 3.10 0.17
C VAL A 67 -7.74 2.27 0.97
N PHE A 68 -8.02 2.10 2.26
CA PHE A 68 -7.20 1.28 3.15
C PHE A 68 -7.66 -0.18 3.09
N ILE A 69 -6.73 -1.09 2.83
CA ILE A 69 -7.02 -2.52 2.83
C ILE A 69 -6.60 -3.12 4.17
N LEU A 70 -7.53 -3.82 4.80
CA LEU A 70 -7.37 -4.43 6.10
C LEU A 70 -7.36 -5.94 5.97
N ASP A 71 -6.33 -6.58 6.51
CA ASP A 71 -6.31 -8.05 6.63
C ASP A 71 -7.37 -8.48 7.65
N ASN A 72 -8.37 -9.22 7.19
CA ASN A 72 -9.45 -9.77 8.01
C ASN A 72 -9.53 -11.30 7.90
N SER A 73 -8.53 -11.93 7.29
CA SER A 73 -8.56 -13.34 6.90
C SER A 73 -8.34 -14.31 8.06
N LYS A 74 -7.54 -13.92 9.05
CA LYS A 74 -7.18 -14.76 10.20
C LYS A 74 -7.78 -14.25 11.51
N PRO A 75 -8.18 -15.14 12.45
CA PRO A 75 -8.76 -14.74 13.74
C PRO A 75 -7.91 -13.73 14.52
N GLN A 76 -6.58 -13.90 14.50
CA GLN A 76 -5.62 -13.00 15.13
C GLN A 76 -5.64 -11.57 14.54
N HIS A 77 -5.95 -11.43 13.25
CA HIS A 77 -6.06 -10.13 12.58
C HIS A 77 -7.38 -9.44 12.93
N LYS A 78 -8.48 -10.20 13.05
CA LYS A 78 -9.82 -9.65 13.34
C LYS A 78 -9.87 -8.73 14.56
N LYS A 79 -9.12 -9.03 15.64
CA LYS A 79 -9.08 -8.18 16.84
C LYS A 79 -8.44 -6.81 16.56
N ILE A 80 -7.32 -6.79 15.84
CA ILE A 80 -6.62 -5.56 15.45
C ILE A 80 -7.48 -4.80 14.43
N THR A 81 -8.03 -5.51 13.46
CA THR A 81 -8.88 -4.97 12.38
C THR A 81 -10.11 -4.26 12.93
N LYS A 82 -10.78 -4.79 13.96
CA LYS A 82 -11.89 -4.07 14.64
C LYS A 82 -11.49 -2.68 15.13
N THR A 83 -10.32 -2.56 15.76
CA THR A 83 -9.80 -1.27 16.22
C THR A 83 -9.48 -0.34 15.05
N ARG A 84 -8.88 -0.87 13.98
CA ARG A 84 -8.54 -0.09 12.78
C ARG A 84 -9.79 0.38 12.04
N ILE A 85 -10.81 -0.47 11.89
CA ILE A 85 -12.12 -0.12 11.32
C ILE A 85 -12.69 1.07 12.08
N LYS A 86 -12.74 1.00 13.42
CA LYS A 86 -13.26 2.11 14.23
C LYS A 86 -12.53 3.42 13.91
N TRP A 87 -11.20 3.42 13.85
CA TRP A 87 -10.44 4.64 13.55
C TRP A 87 -10.69 5.18 12.15
N LEU A 88 -10.79 4.30 11.15
CA LEU A 88 -11.07 4.68 9.77
C LEU A 88 -12.48 5.26 9.64
N THR A 89 -13.46 4.63 10.29
CA THR A 89 -14.84 5.14 10.38
C THR A 89 -14.89 6.50 11.09
N ASP A 90 -14.26 6.64 12.26
CA ASP A 90 -14.20 7.90 13.01
C ASP A 90 -13.59 9.05 12.19
N LEU A 91 -12.66 8.73 11.28
CA LEU A 91 -11.98 9.69 10.40
C LEU A 91 -12.61 9.82 9.01
N SER A 92 -13.73 9.13 8.73
CA SER A 92 -14.35 9.08 7.40
C SER A 92 -13.35 8.72 6.28
N LEU A 93 -12.51 7.72 6.53
CA LEU A 93 -11.54 7.18 5.58
C LEU A 93 -12.08 5.88 4.96
N ASN A 94 -11.99 5.75 3.63
CA ASN A 94 -12.49 4.57 2.94
C ASN A 94 -11.62 3.35 3.25
N TYR A 95 -12.25 2.19 3.41
CA TYR A 95 -11.54 0.94 3.62
C TYR A 95 -12.28 -0.25 3.02
N GLU A 96 -11.52 -1.32 2.77
CA GLU A 96 -12.03 -2.61 2.31
C GLU A 96 -11.42 -3.73 3.15
N LEU A 97 -12.17 -4.82 3.32
CA LEU A 97 -11.72 -5.99 4.07
C LEU A 97 -11.20 -7.07 3.12
N ALA A 98 -10.02 -7.59 3.43
CA ALA A 98 -9.47 -8.78 2.80
C ALA A 98 -9.84 -10.01 3.65
N GLU A 99 -10.94 -10.67 3.30
CA GLU A 99 -11.53 -11.75 4.10
C GLU A 99 -10.95 -13.14 3.78
N ASP A 100 -10.54 -13.36 2.54
CA ASP A 100 -10.08 -14.68 2.06
C ASP A 100 -8.63 -14.68 1.56
N GLU A 101 -7.97 -13.52 1.59
CA GLU A 101 -6.62 -13.33 1.04
C GLU A 101 -5.83 -12.27 1.83
N PRO A 102 -4.51 -12.20 1.64
CA PRO A 102 -3.69 -11.12 2.22
C PRO A 102 -4.11 -9.74 1.70
N ALA A 103 -4.00 -8.71 2.55
CA ALA A 103 -4.44 -7.36 2.24
C ALA A 103 -3.74 -6.78 1.00
N GLU A 104 -2.46 -7.05 0.82
CA GLU A 104 -1.65 -6.59 -0.29
C GLU A 104 -2.04 -7.23 -1.64
N ILE A 105 -2.56 -8.46 -1.60
CA ILE A 105 -3.10 -9.16 -2.78
C ILE A 105 -4.48 -8.59 -3.15
N LYS A 106 -5.37 -8.43 -2.16
CA LYS A 106 -6.68 -7.77 -2.35
C LYS A 106 -6.50 -6.35 -2.90
N ALA A 107 -5.55 -5.59 -2.35
CA ALA A 107 -5.19 -4.26 -2.82
C ALA A 107 -4.84 -4.25 -4.32
N ALA A 108 -3.96 -5.15 -4.74
CA ALA A 108 -3.53 -5.25 -6.12
C ALA A 108 -4.66 -5.65 -7.08
N LYS A 109 -5.53 -6.59 -6.68
CA LYS A 109 -6.71 -6.99 -7.48
C LYS A 109 -7.71 -5.84 -7.64
N LEU A 110 -8.11 -5.20 -6.54
CA LEU A 110 -9.00 -4.03 -6.58
C LEU A 110 -8.39 -2.91 -7.43
N CYS A 111 -7.07 -2.74 -7.37
CA CYS A 111 -6.39 -1.73 -8.15
C CYS A 111 -6.53 -1.95 -9.66
N LEU A 112 -6.42 -3.20 -10.12
CA LEU A 112 -6.65 -3.56 -11.53
C LEU A 112 -8.09 -3.27 -11.98
N GLU A 113 -9.07 -3.46 -11.11
CA GLU A 113 -10.49 -3.20 -11.42
C GLU A 113 -10.81 -1.69 -11.55
N LYS A 114 -10.07 -0.82 -10.86
CA LYS A 114 -10.30 0.64 -10.83
C LYS A 114 -9.61 1.42 -11.95
N GLY A 115 -8.74 0.79 -12.75
CA GLY A 115 -8.02 1.44 -13.85
C GLY A 115 -6.79 2.24 -13.37
N LYS A 116 -6.88 3.57 -13.30
CA LYS A 116 -5.76 4.45 -12.86
C LYS A 116 -5.55 4.35 -11.35
N CYS A 117 -4.87 3.31 -10.94
CA CYS A 117 -4.63 3.02 -9.54
C CYS A 117 -3.17 2.64 -9.28
N ILE A 118 -2.69 2.91 -8.06
CA ILE A 118 -1.44 2.34 -7.54
C ILE A 118 -1.61 1.81 -6.12
N VAL A 119 -0.83 0.77 -5.78
CA VAL A 119 -0.76 0.20 -4.43
C VAL A 119 0.44 0.76 -3.68
N LEU A 120 0.25 1.07 -2.40
CA LEU A 120 1.29 1.39 -1.44
C LEU A 120 1.37 0.29 -0.38
N SER A 121 2.49 -0.43 -0.36
CA SER A 121 2.77 -1.51 0.60
C SER A 121 4.26 -1.57 0.91
N ARG A 122 4.64 -2.18 2.04
CA ARG A 122 6.05 -2.53 2.31
C ARG A 122 6.46 -3.85 1.66
N ASP A 123 5.50 -4.73 1.37
CA ASP A 123 5.74 -6.04 0.78
C ASP A 123 5.86 -5.95 -0.74
N TYR A 124 6.53 -6.94 -1.35
CA TYR A 124 6.67 -7.04 -2.80
C TYR A 124 5.58 -7.89 -3.44
N ASP A 125 4.73 -8.51 -2.62
CA ASP A 125 3.68 -9.42 -3.04
C ASP A 125 2.66 -8.75 -4.01
N PRO A 126 2.33 -7.44 -3.94
CA PRO A 126 1.54 -6.77 -4.98
C PRO A 126 2.13 -6.89 -6.40
N LEU A 127 3.45 -6.88 -6.55
CA LEU A 127 4.13 -6.97 -7.85
C LEU A 127 3.95 -8.33 -8.55
N THR A 128 3.36 -9.32 -7.87
CA THR A 128 2.94 -10.57 -8.50
C THR A 128 1.67 -10.40 -9.35
N ILE A 129 0.93 -9.30 -9.15
CA ILE A 129 -0.38 -9.02 -9.77
C ILE A 129 -0.34 -7.74 -10.60
N ILE A 130 0.23 -6.65 -10.06
CA ILE A 130 0.39 -5.38 -10.76
C ILE A 130 1.84 -5.13 -11.18
N ASN A 131 2.05 -4.27 -12.16
CA ASN A 131 3.40 -4.01 -12.70
C ASN A 131 4.20 -3.01 -11.88
N GLU A 132 3.53 -2.13 -11.14
CA GLU A 132 4.16 -1.04 -10.43
C GLU A 132 3.48 -0.86 -9.07
N MET A 133 4.27 -0.51 -8.06
CA MET A 133 3.75 -0.15 -6.74
C MET A 133 4.61 0.94 -6.12
N LEU A 134 4.06 1.61 -5.12
CA LEU A 134 4.80 2.48 -4.24
C LEU A 134 5.26 1.70 -3.01
N GLN A 135 6.48 1.97 -2.57
CA GLN A 135 7.02 1.43 -1.34
C GLN A 135 7.60 2.56 -0.49
N PRO A 136 7.27 2.63 0.81
CA PRO A 136 7.85 3.63 1.68
C PRO A 136 9.36 3.39 1.87
N ILE A 137 10.15 4.46 1.75
CA ILE A 137 11.57 4.48 2.12
C ILE A 137 11.71 5.06 3.53
N LYS A 138 11.06 6.20 3.75
CA LYS A 138 11.02 6.90 5.03
C LYS A 138 9.59 7.38 5.28
N THR A 139 8.94 6.75 6.24
CA THR A 139 7.69 7.23 6.82
C THR A 139 8.03 8.10 8.02
N SER A 140 7.90 9.41 7.90
CA SER A 140 7.74 10.27 9.07
C SER A 140 6.27 10.59 9.24
N GLU A 141 5.87 11.00 10.44
CA GLU A 141 4.48 11.42 10.71
C GLU A 141 4.05 12.57 9.77
N ARG A 142 4.98 13.40 9.28
CA ARG A 142 4.69 14.60 8.48
C ARG A 142 4.89 14.47 6.97
N ALA A 143 5.80 13.61 6.53
CA ALA A 143 6.15 13.47 5.12
C ALA A 143 6.58 12.04 4.78
N TRP A 144 6.14 11.59 3.61
CA TRP A 144 6.34 10.22 3.15
C TRP A 144 7.20 10.25 1.92
N ILE A 145 8.45 9.83 2.09
CA ILE A 145 9.34 9.59 0.96
C ILE A 145 9.10 8.15 0.52
N VAL A 146 8.56 8.01 -0.68
CA VAL A 146 8.26 6.72 -1.29
C VAL A 146 9.08 6.56 -2.57
N ARG A 147 9.35 5.31 -2.93
CA ARG A 147 9.83 4.95 -4.26
C ARG A 147 8.72 4.27 -5.04
N LYS A 148 8.65 4.57 -6.32
CA LYS A 148 7.90 3.77 -7.29
C LYS A 148 8.81 2.68 -7.80
N ILE A 149 8.35 1.44 -7.69
CA ILE A 149 9.11 0.26 -8.08
C ILE A 149 8.32 -0.59 -9.05
N THR A 150 9.03 -1.33 -9.89
CA THR A 150 8.50 -2.32 -10.83
C THR A 150 9.32 -3.60 -10.73
N ILE A 151 8.81 -4.69 -11.31
CA ILE A 151 9.55 -5.94 -11.42
C ILE A 151 10.02 -6.18 -12.85
N ASP A 152 11.32 -6.41 -12.99
CA ASP A 152 11.94 -6.88 -14.23
C ASP A 152 11.56 -8.34 -14.45
N ARG A 153 10.55 -8.56 -15.30
CA ARG A 153 10.04 -9.89 -15.64
C ARG A 153 11.08 -10.74 -16.39
N THR A 154 11.98 -10.12 -17.15
CA THR A 154 13.07 -10.82 -17.84
C THR A 154 14.04 -11.39 -16.80
N CYS A 155 14.49 -10.56 -15.87
CA CYS A 155 15.32 -10.99 -14.74
C CYS A 155 14.65 -12.09 -13.90
N LEU A 156 13.33 -12.03 -13.73
CA LEU A 156 12.59 -13.03 -12.97
C LEU A 156 12.57 -14.40 -13.70
N ASN A 157 12.39 -14.39 -15.01
CA ASN A 157 12.36 -15.62 -15.83
C ASN A 157 13.73 -16.30 -15.89
N ASP A 158 14.82 -15.52 -15.93
CA ASP A 158 16.20 -16.06 -15.94
C ASP A 158 16.61 -16.71 -14.61
N LYS A 159 15.81 -16.55 -13.54
CA LYS A 159 16.08 -17.04 -12.17
C LYS A 159 15.08 -18.09 -11.69
N ARG A 160 14.16 -18.54 -12.55
CA ARG A 160 13.27 -19.69 -12.29
C ARG A 160 13.94 -20.97 -12.75
#